data_AF-A0A962VLH7-F1
#
_entry.id   AF-A0A962VLH7-F1
#
_cell.length_a   1.000
_cell.length_b   1.000
_cell.length_c   1.000
_cell.angle_alpha   90.00
_cell.angle_beta   90.00
_cell.angle_gamma   90.00
#
_symmetry.space_group_name_H-M   'P 1'
#
loop_
_entity.id
_entity.type
_entity.pdbx_description
1 polymer ?
#
loop_
_entity_poly.entity_id
_entity_poly.type
_entity_poly.pdbx_seq_one_letter_code
_entity_poly.pdbx_strand_id
1 'polypeptide(L)'
;MNAINSLINPARLKANLPRHNDAYTLILQLQQSVAEEQAAMTNAWTANALATLGFHSHRLASASLYLGVEGIGLPATALHEQIEQGATQADIAQNWATLQLACEQLQQLSPADLRMRLGEIY
;
A
#
# COMPACT_ATOMS: atom_id res chain seq x y z
N MET A 1 16.66 3.86 2.85
CA MET A 1 16.28 2.70 2.01
C MET A 1 14.88 2.30 2.49
N ASN A 2 13.82 2.69 1.76
CA ASN A 2 12.43 2.56 2.24
C ASN A 2 12.07 1.09 2.50
N ALA A 3 11.43 0.83 3.64
CA ALA A 3 11.03 -0.51 4.09
C ALA A 3 10.19 -1.27 3.04
N ILE A 4 9.43 -0.56 2.19
CA ILE A 4 8.73 -1.15 1.04
C ILE A 4 9.64 -1.89 0.07
N ASN A 5 10.86 -1.40 -0.20
CA ASN A 5 11.76 -2.09 -1.12
C ASN A 5 12.23 -3.44 -0.54
N SER A 6 12.24 -3.59 0.79
CA SER A 6 12.50 -4.86 1.46
C SER A 6 11.27 -5.79 1.47
N LEU A 7 10.06 -5.21 1.47
CA LEU A 7 8.77 -5.94 1.45
C LEU A 7 8.37 -6.39 0.04
N ILE A 8 8.87 -5.77 -1.03
CA ILE A 8 8.61 -6.17 -2.43
C ILE A 8 9.25 -7.53 -2.78
N ASN A 9 10.00 -8.18 -1.87
CA ASN A 9 10.55 -9.52 -2.11
C ASN A 9 9.60 -10.64 -1.60
N PRO A 10 8.79 -11.28 -2.48
CA PRO A 10 7.78 -12.27 -2.09
C PRO A 10 8.39 -13.55 -1.48
N ALA A 11 9.63 -13.89 -1.83
CA ALA A 11 10.32 -15.03 -1.22
C ALA A 11 10.67 -14.75 0.25
N ARG A 12 10.97 -13.49 0.60
CA ARG A 12 11.25 -13.09 1.99
C ARG A 12 9.99 -13.03 2.84
N LEU A 13 8.87 -12.56 2.29
CA LEU A 13 7.58 -12.56 3.00
C LEU A 13 7.09 -13.98 3.27
N LYS A 14 6.99 -14.84 2.24
CA LYS A 14 6.55 -16.23 2.43
C LYS A 14 7.50 -17.07 3.29
N ALA A 15 8.80 -16.81 3.26
CA ALA A 15 9.76 -17.55 4.09
C ALA A 15 9.75 -17.13 5.57
N ASN A 16 9.32 -15.90 5.88
CA ASN A 16 9.33 -15.36 7.24
C ASN A 16 7.95 -15.40 7.92
N LEU A 17 6.86 -15.57 7.18
CA LEU A 17 5.51 -15.74 7.74
C LEU A 17 5.35 -16.95 8.72
N PRO A 18 5.98 -18.14 8.51
CA PRO A 18 5.72 -19.32 9.35
C PRO A 18 6.17 -19.22 10.82
N ARG A 19 6.90 -18.16 11.20
CA ARG A 19 7.32 -17.93 12.59
C ARG A 19 6.45 -16.82 13.17
N HIS A 20 5.62 -17.17 14.16
CA HIS A 20 4.61 -16.30 14.78
C HIS A 20 5.10 -14.88 15.14
N ASN A 21 6.35 -14.72 15.57
CA ASN A 21 6.94 -13.41 15.88
C ASN A 21 7.37 -12.61 14.63
N ASP A 22 7.79 -13.29 13.57
CA ASP A 22 8.27 -12.68 12.34
C ASP A 22 7.09 -12.17 11.48
N ALA A 23 5.96 -12.88 11.46
CA ALA A 23 4.72 -12.42 10.82
C ALA A 23 4.17 -11.13 11.44
N TYR A 24 4.21 -11.01 12.78
CA TYR A 24 3.77 -9.79 13.48
C TYR A 24 4.66 -8.60 13.13
N THR A 25 5.99 -8.78 13.17
CA THR A 25 6.94 -7.73 12.77
C THR A 25 6.75 -7.31 11.31
N LEU A 26 6.50 -8.26 10.40
CA LEU A 26 6.24 -7.95 8.99
C LEU A 26 4.94 -7.18 8.77
N ILE A 27 3.88 -7.51 9.51
CA ILE A 27 2.61 -6.78 9.46
C ILE A 27 2.79 -5.34 9.96
N LEU A 28 3.53 -5.13 11.05
CA LEU A 28 3.85 -3.78 11.53
C LEU A 28 4.70 -2.99 10.53
N GLN A 29 5.71 -3.62 9.94
CA GLN A 29 6.53 -3.00 8.89
C GLN A 29 5.70 -2.63 7.66
N LEU A 30 4.71 -3.44 7.31
CA LEU A 30 3.76 -3.13 6.26
C LEU A 30 2.93 -1.91 6.60
N GLN A 31 2.26 -1.90 7.77
CA GLN A 31 1.43 -0.76 8.19
C GLN A 31 2.24 0.54 8.23
N GLN A 32 3.47 0.49 8.75
CA GLN A 32 4.38 1.62 8.74
C GLN A 32 4.71 2.08 7.31
N SER A 33 5.03 1.14 6.41
CA SER A 33 5.36 1.50 5.03
C SER A 33 4.16 2.10 4.28
N VAL A 34 2.95 1.58 4.50
CA VAL A 34 1.72 2.15 3.92
C VAL A 34 1.50 3.57 4.45
N ALA A 35 1.72 3.81 5.75
CA ALA A 35 1.61 5.15 6.33
C ALA A 35 2.64 6.13 5.74
N GLU A 36 3.88 5.70 5.55
CA GLU A 36 4.94 6.50 4.92
C GLU A 36 4.59 6.88 3.47
N GLU A 37 4.12 5.92 2.67
CA GLU A 37 3.69 6.20 1.29
C GLU A 37 2.43 7.07 1.25
N GLN A 38 1.46 6.85 2.15
CA GLN A 38 0.27 7.70 2.24
C GLN A 38 0.63 9.15 2.55
N ALA A 39 1.57 9.38 3.49
CA ALA A 39 2.05 10.72 3.79
C ALA A 39 2.73 11.37 2.58
N ALA A 40 3.60 10.63 1.88
CA ALA A 40 4.25 11.10 0.66
C ALA A 40 3.24 11.43 -0.46
N MET A 41 2.24 10.57 -0.66
CA MET A 41 1.16 10.80 -1.62
C MET A 41 0.29 12.00 -1.24
N THR A 42 -0.01 12.19 0.05
CA THR A 42 -0.81 13.35 0.52
C THR A 42 -0.08 14.67 0.28
N ASN A 43 1.23 14.69 0.50
CA ASN A 43 2.07 15.84 0.16
C ASN A 43 2.09 16.08 -1.36
N ALA A 44 2.26 15.02 -2.16
CA ALA A 44 2.24 15.12 -3.61
C ALA A 44 0.89 15.62 -4.15
N TRP A 45 -0.22 15.16 -3.58
CA TRP A 45 -1.57 15.62 -3.88
C TRP A 45 -1.71 17.12 -3.59
N THR A 46 -1.31 17.56 -2.38
CA THR A 46 -1.41 18.96 -1.97
C THR A 46 -0.56 19.88 -2.84
N ALA A 47 0.60 19.40 -3.30
CA ALA A 47 1.50 20.13 -4.20
C ALA A 47 1.10 20.01 -5.69
N ASN A 48 0.02 19.30 -6.01
CA ASN A 48 -0.38 18.95 -7.39
C ASN A 48 0.76 18.29 -8.21
N ALA A 49 1.60 17.51 -7.54
CA ALA A 49 2.73 16.80 -8.12
C ALA A 49 2.30 15.40 -8.61
N LEU A 50 1.52 15.35 -9.68
CA LEU A 50 0.89 14.11 -10.17
C LEU A 50 1.89 13.00 -10.51
N ALA A 51 3.06 13.34 -11.07
CA ALA A 51 4.11 12.35 -11.33
C ALA A 51 4.62 11.67 -10.05
N THR A 52 4.81 12.46 -8.98
CA THR A 52 5.20 11.94 -7.66
C THR A 52 4.09 11.10 -7.05
N LEU A 53 2.84 11.54 -7.15
CA LEU A 53 1.67 10.77 -6.72
C LEU A 53 1.58 9.43 -7.45
N GLY A 54 1.77 9.42 -8.77
CA GLY A 54 1.77 8.21 -9.59
C GLY A 54 2.87 7.23 -9.20
N PHE A 55 4.09 7.72 -8.94
CA PHE A 55 5.20 6.90 -8.47
C PHE A 55 4.88 6.19 -7.15
N HIS A 56 4.35 6.91 -6.16
CA HIS A 56 4.01 6.32 -4.86
C HIS A 56 2.78 5.40 -4.95
N SER A 57 1.80 5.73 -5.80
CA SER A 57 0.64 4.87 -6.08
C SER A 57 1.07 3.54 -6.69
N HIS A 58 1.98 3.57 -7.68
CA HIS A 58 2.55 2.37 -8.29
C HIS A 58 3.31 1.50 -7.26
N ARG A 59 4.10 2.13 -6.39
CA ARG A 59 4.83 1.40 -5.33
C ARG A 59 3.90 0.74 -4.34
N LEU A 60 2.82 1.41 -3.96
CA LEU A 60 1.80 0.85 -3.07
C LEU A 60 1.02 -0.29 -3.76
N ALA A 61 0.64 -0.12 -5.03
CA ALA A 61 -0.01 -1.16 -5.82
C ALA A 61 0.87 -2.43 -5.91
N SER A 62 2.15 -2.24 -6.21
CA SER A 62 3.13 -3.32 -6.25
C SER A 62 3.21 -4.03 -4.90
N ALA A 63 3.42 -3.30 -3.80
CA ALA A 63 3.48 -3.88 -2.47
C ALA A 63 2.21 -4.68 -2.13
N SER A 64 1.04 -4.15 -2.47
CA SER A 64 -0.26 -4.78 -2.24
C SER A 64 -0.41 -6.12 -2.96
N LEU A 65 0.02 -6.20 -4.23
CA LEU A 65 0.04 -7.45 -5.00
C LEU A 65 0.97 -8.48 -4.38
N TYR A 66 2.14 -8.06 -3.89
CA TYR A 66 3.10 -8.97 -3.26
C TYR A 66 2.64 -9.51 -1.91
N LEU A 67 1.85 -8.72 -1.19
CA LEU A 67 1.34 -9.07 0.13
C LEU A 67 -0.04 -9.72 0.08
N GLY A 68 -0.72 -9.76 -1.07
CA GLY A 68 -2.09 -10.27 -1.15
C GLY A 68 -3.11 -9.37 -0.44
N VAL A 69 -2.80 -8.08 -0.27
CA VAL A 69 -3.70 -7.12 0.37
C VAL A 69 -4.50 -6.38 -0.70
N GLU A 70 -5.54 -7.05 -1.20
CA GLU A 70 -6.36 -6.54 -2.31
C GLU A 70 -7.02 -5.19 -2.02
N GLY A 71 -7.30 -4.88 -0.74
CA GLY A 71 -8.00 -3.67 -0.32
C GLY A 71 -7.33 -2.35 -0.71
N ILE A 72 -6.00 -2.33 -0.86
CA ILE A 72 -5.24 -1.15 -1.29
C ILE A 72 -4.64 -1.29 -2.71
N GLY A 73 -4.50 -2.51 -3.24
CA GLY A 73 -3.86 -2.74 -4.52
C GLY A 73 -4.67 -2.24 -5.73
N LEU A 74 -5.97 -2.55 -5.75
CA LEU A 74 -6.88 -2.10 -6.82
C LEU A 74 -6.98 -0.57 -6.91
N PRO A 75 -7.28 0.17 -5.82
CA PRO A 75 -7.36 1.62 -5.89
C PRO A 75 -6.01 2.29 -6.21
N ALA A 76 -4.89 1.73 -5.73
CA ALA A 76 -3.56 2.24 -6.06
C ALA A 76 -3.20 2.04 -7.54
N THR A 77 -3.58 0.91 -8.13
CA THR A 77 -3.40 0.62 -9.56
C THR A 77 -4.24 1.57 -10.40
N ALA A 78 -5.53 1.71 -10.08
CA ALA A 78 -6.44 2.61 -10.80
C ALA A 78 -5.96 4.07 -10.78
N LEU A 79 -5.47 4.54 -9.64
CA LEU A 79 -4.91 5.89 -9.51
C LEU A 79 -3.65 6.07 -10.38
N HIS A 80 -2.74 5.10 -10.34
CA HIS A 80 -1.52 5.13 -11.16
C HIS A 80 -1.84 5.14 -12.66
N GLU A 81 -2.74 4.26 -13.13
CA GLU A 81 -3.12 4.17 -14.54
C GLU A 81 -3.73 5.46 -15.08
N GLN A 82 -4.59 6.12 -14.30
CA GLN A 82 -5.16 7.41 -14.71
C GLN A 82 -4.08 8.50 -14.83
N ILE A 83 -3.12 8.53 -13.90
CA ILE A 83 -2.01 9.48 -13.95
C ILE A 83 -1.14 9.24 -15.19
N GLU A 84 -0.84 7.97 -15.51
CA GLU A 84 -0.10 7.60 -16.74
C GLU A 84 -0.86 7.98 -18.03
N GLN A 85 -2.20 7.95 -17.99
CA GLN A 85 -3.06 8.40 -19.09
C GLN A 85 -3.15 9.94 -19.20
N GLY A 86 -2.45 10.68 -18.33
CA GLY A 86 -2.44 12.14 -18.34
C GLY A 86 -3.69 12.78 -17.71
N ALA A 87 -4.41 12.06 -16.85
CA ALA A 87 -5.54 12.58 -16.12
C ALA A 87 -5.12 13.77 -15.23
N THR A 88 -6.00 14.76 -15.10
CA THR A 88 -5.76 15.91 -14.22
C THR A 88 -6.05 15.56 -12.77
N GLN A 89 -5.64 16.45 -11.85
CA GLN A 89 -5.97 16.30 -10.44
C GLN A 89 -7.48 16.18 -10.18
N ALA A 90 -8.30 16.91 -10.95
CA ALA A 90 -9.75 16.85 -10.82
C ALA A 90 -10.30 15.48 -11.25
N ASP A 91 -9.76 14.90 -12.31
CA ASP A 91 -10.21 13.61 -12.86
C ASP A 91 -9.93 12.46 -11.89
N ILE A 92 -8.83 12.54 -11.14
CA ILE A 92 -8.39 11.45 -10.24
C ILE A 92 -8.83 11.65 -8.78
N ALA A 93 -9.52 12.76 -8.45
CA ALA A 93 -9.84 13.12 -7.06
C ALA A 93 -10.65 12.03 -6.33
N GLN A 94 -11.59 11.38 -7.01
CA GLN A 94 -12.37 10.30 -6.44
C GLN A 94 -11.54 9.05 -6.16
N ASN A 95 -10.62 8.71 -7.06
CA ASN A 95 -9.73 7.56 -6.91
C ASN A 95 -8.69 7.80 -5.81
N TRP A 96 -8.20 9.04 -5.70
CA TRP A 96 -7.36 9.47 -4.58
C TRP A 96 -8.08 9.32 -3.24
N ALA A 97 -9.31 9.82 -3.11
CA ALA A 97 -10.10 9.69 -1.87
C ALA A 97 -10.36 8.21 -1.50
N THR A 98 -10.64 7.38 -2.50
CA THR A 98 -10.82 5.93 -2.31
C THR A 98 -9.54 5.27 -1.81
N LEU A 99 -8.38 5.64 -2.37
CA LEU A 99 -7.09 5.12 -1.93
C LEU A 99 -6.74 5.58 -0.51
N GLN A 100 -6.98 6.86 -0.17
CA GLN A 100 -6.75 7.36 1.19
C GLN A 100 -7.55 6.56 2.21
N LEU A 101 -8.85 6.34 1.96
CA LEU A 101 -9.70 5.57 2.86
C LEU A 101 -9.21 4.12 3.02
N ALA A 102 -8.77 3.49 1.92
CA ALA A 102 -8.23 2.14 1.97
C ALA A 102 -6.94 2.05 2.81
N CYS A 103 -6.04 3.04 2.67
CA CYS A 103 -4.83 3.15 3.50
C CYS A 103 -5.15 3.33 4.99
N GLU A 104 -6.12 4.19 5.31
CA GLU A 104 -6.57 4.41 6.70
C GLU A 104 -7.18 3.15 7.31
N GLN A 105 -8.06 2.47 6.59
CA GLN A 105 -8.66 1.21 7.03
C GLN A 105 -7.58 0.17 7.34
N LEU A 106 -6.56 0.04 6.48
CA LEU A 106 -5.47 -0.90 6.68
C LEU A 106 -4.61 -0.58 7.92
N GLN A 107 -4.38 0.70 8.20
CA GLN A 107 -3.65 1.13 9.39
C GLN A 107 -4.44 0.94 10.68
N GLN A 108 -5.77 0.92 10.62
CA GLN A 108 -6.64 0.67 11.77
C GLN A 108 -6.81 -0.81 12.10
N LEU A 109 -6.48 -1.72 11.17
CA LEU A 109 -6.57 -3.15 11.43
C LEU A 109 -5.55 -3.57 12.50
N SER A 110 -5.98 -4.43 13.41
CA SER A 110 -5.03 -5.06 14.32
C SER A 110 -4.12 -6.01 13.52
N PRO A 111 -2.89 -6.26 13.98
CA PRO A 111 -2.03 -7.25 13.35
C PRO A 111 -2.65 -8.66 13.27
N ALA A 112 -3.55 -9.00 14.19
CA ALA A 112 -4.31 -10.24 14.15
C ALA A 112 -5.32 -10.27 12.99
N ASP A 113 -6.03 -9.15 12.75
CA ASP A 113 -6.98 -9.03 11.63
C ASP A 113 -6.27 -9.06 10.28
N LEU A 114 -5.12 -8.38 10.17
CA LEU A 114 -4.29 -8.43 8.98
C LEU A 114 -3.80 -9.85 8.70
N ARG A 115 -3.39 -10.59 9.74
CA ARG A 115 -2.96 -11.98 9.60
C ARG A 115 -4.08 -12.89 9.07
N MET A 116 -5.31 -12.72 9.58
CA MET A 116 -6.47 -13.46 9.07
C MET A 116 -6.77 -13.12 7.60
N ARG A 117 -6.63 -11.85 7.20
CA ARG A 117 -6.85 -11.42 5.81
C ARG A 117 -5.74 -11.86 4.85
N LEU A 118 -4.51 -12.03 5.36
CA LEU A 118 -3.36 -12.53 4.60
C LEU A 118 -3.37 -14.06 4.41
N GLY A 119 -4.41 -14.76 4.91
CA GLY A 119 -4.61 -16.18 4.65
C GLY A 119 -3.83 -17.12 5.57
N GLU A 120 -3.26 -16.65 6.69
CA GLU A 120 -2.79 -17.55 7.74
C GLU A 120 -3.96 -17.96 8.65
N ILE A 121 -4.73 -18.93 8.16
CA ILE A 121 -5.71 -19.67 8.95
C ILE A 121 -5.05 -21.01 9.34
N TYR A 122 -4.64 -21.08 10.61
CA TYR A 122 -4.18 -22.23 11.42
C TYR A 122 -2.97 -23.06 10.94
#